data_AF-A0A0Q6FY64-F1
#
_entry.id   AF-A0A0Q6FY64-F1
#
_cell.length_a   1.000
_cell.length_b   1.000
_cell.length_c   1.000
_cell.angle_alpha   90.00
_cell.angle_beta   90.00
_cell.angle_gamma   90.00
#
_symmetry.space_group_name_H-M   'P 1'
#
loop_
_entity.id
_entity.type
_entity.pdbx_description
1 polymer ?
#
loop_
_entity_poly.entity_id
_entity_poly.type
_entity_poly.pdbx_seq_one_letter_code
_entity_poly.pdbx_strand_id
1 'polypeptide(L)'
;MVAAAAAVTIGVFGACGVAPDAESPEATPGRLVEISEVAREDCLVVGPLVDGQVTVVDCGADDAVPVVGLAAVGDDAPDIAPAAAILNGFAQSACQPSFDAYAIEVDEPLTGKNLISVIDEATWSGVGTTVLCAVGEPE
;
A
#
# COMPACT_ATOMS: atom_id res chain seq x y z
N MET A 1 -26.62 -68.26 -4.87
CA MET A 1 -26.87 -67.04 -5.64
C MET A 1 -26.16 -65.92 -4.93
N VAL A 2 -25.04 -65.45 -5.49
CA VAL A 2 -24.17 -64.41 -4.92
C VAL A 2 -24.39 -63.15 -5.74
N ALA A 3 -24.77 -62.04 -5.09
CA ALA A 3 -24.93 -60.74 -5.71
C ALA A 3 -23.72 -59.85 -5.37
N ALA A 4 -23.27 -59.15 -6.40
CA ALA A 4 -22.03 -58.40 -6.53
C ALA A 4 -21.88 -57.22 -5.54
N ALA A 5 -20.66 -57.02 -5.06
CA ALA A 5 -20.18 -55.72 -4.61
C ALA A 5 -19.09 -55.27 -5.59
N ALA A 6 -19.35 -54.17 -6.32
CA ALA A 6 -18.38 -53.55 -7.20
C ALA A 6 -17.37 -52.78 -6.35
N ALA A 7 -16.12 -53.26 -6.34
CA ALA A 7 -14.98 -52.55 -5.77
C ALA A 7 -14.54 -51.45 -6.74
N VAL A 8 -14.66 -50.19 -6.32
CA VAL A 8 -14.04 -49.06 -7.00
C VAL A 8 -12.57 -49.04 -6.62
N THR A 9 -11.71 -49.39 -7.55
CA THR A 9 -10.25 -49.29 -7.44
C THR A 9 -9.83 -47.82 -7.34
N ILE A 10 -9.24 -47.46 -6.21
CA ILE A 10 -8.53 -46.20 -5.99
C ILE A 10 -7.20 -46.30 -6.75
N GLY A 11 -7.04 -45.52 -7.81
CA GLY A 11 -5.77 -45.33 -8.49
C GLY A 11 -4.89 -44.37 -7.69
N VAL A 12 -3.86 -44.90 -7.03
CA VAL A 12 -2.72 -44.13 -6.52
C VAL A 12 -1.61 -44.24 -7.57
N PHE A 13 -1.26 -43.15 -8.25
CA PHE A 13 0.08 -42.92 -8.78
C PHE A 13 0.29 -41.42 -9.00
N GLY A 14 1.19 -40.83 -8.22
CA GLY A 14 1.59 -39.43 -8.34
C GLY A 14 2.27 -38.93 -7.08
N ALA A 15 3.51 -39.37 -6.86
CA ALA A 15 4.39 -38.77 -5.87
C ALA A 15 4.79 -37.35 -6.33
N CYS A 16 4.25 -36.33 -5.67
CA CYS A 16 4.89 -35.04 -5.47
C CYS A 16 4.46 -34.58 -4.07
N GLY A 17 5.43 -34.40 -3.18
CA GLY A 17 5.17 -33.91 -1.84
C GLY A 17 4.47 -32.56 -1.92
N VAL A 18 3.20 -32.51 -1.53
CA VAL A 18 2.57 -31.29 -1.06
C VAL A 18 3.29 -30.95 0.24
N ALA A 19 4.32 -30.12 0.13
CA ALA A 19 4.71 -29.27 1.24
C ALA A 19 3.43 -28.56 1.72
N PRO A 20 3.23 -28.38 3.04
CA PRO A 20 2.18 -27.48 3.48
C PRO A 20 2.46 -26.14 2.80
N ASP A 21 1.56 -25.72 1.92
CA ASP A 21 1.55 -24.38 1.36
C ASP A 21 1.79 -23.44 2.54
N ALA A 22 2.94 -22.76 2.50
CA ALA A 22 3.19 -21.65 3.39
C ALA A 22 2.00 -20.73 3.18
N GLU A 23 1.20 -20.56 4.24
CA GLU A 23 0.12 -19.60 4.31
C GLU A 23 0.68 -18.29 3.74
N SER A 24 0.33 -17.98 2.48
CA SER A 24 0.51 -16.63 1.98
C SER A 24 -0.34 -15.79 2.91
N PRO A 25 0.20 -14.72 3.51
CA PRO A 25 -0.64 -13.81 4.27
C PRO A 25 -1.84 -13.47 3.38
N GLU A 26 -3.04 -13.78 3.84
CA GLU A 26 -4.27 -13.51 3.10
C GLU A 26 -4.22 -12.04 2.71
N ALA A 27 -3.96 -11.75 1.44
CA ALA A 27 -3.86 -10.38 0.98
C ALA A 27 -5.21 -9.73 1.27
N THR A 28 -5.23 -8.70 2.13
CA THR A 28 -6.43 -7.92 2.40
C THR A 28 -7.03 -7.51 1.06
N PRO A 29 -8.27 -7.92 0.73
CA PRO A 29 -8.86 -7.65 -0.57
C PRO A 29 -9.02 -6.14 -0.74
N GLY A 30 -8.12 -5.52 -1.51
CA GLY A 30 -8.12 -4.08 -1.79
C GLY A 30 -8.37 -3.78 -3.26
N ARG A 31 -8.70 -2.51 -3.53
CA ARG A 31 -8.80 -1.96 -4.89
C ARG A 31 -7.52 -1.21 -5.23
N LEU A 32 -7.00 -1.39 -6.44
CA LEU A 32 -5.89 -0.57 -6.95
C LEU A 32 -6.44 0.78 -7.44
N VAL A 33 -5.79 1.86 -7.03
CA VAL A 33 -6.20 3.25 -7.32
C VAL A 33 -4.97 4.08 -7.66
N GLU A 34 -5.05 4.94 -8.68
CA GLU A 34 -3.98 5.88 -8.97
C GLU A 34 -3.79 6.86 -7.80
N ILE A 35 -2.54 7.23 -7.49
CA ILE A 35 -2.21 8.14 -6.39
C ILE A 35 -3.06 9.44 -6.42
N SER A 36 -3.30 10.00 -7.61
CA SER A 36 -4.06 11.23 -7.81
C SER A 36 -5.57 11.10 -7.56
N GLU A 37 -6.09 9.87 -7.51
CA GLU A 37 -7.52 9.58 -7.31
C GLU A 37 -7.85 9.14 -5.87
N VAL A 38 -6.84 8.97 -5.02
CA VAL A 38 -7.02 8.57 -3.62
C VAL A 38 -7.68 9.70 -2.83
N ALA A 39 -8.76 9.37 -2.12
CA ALA A 39 -9.44 10.31 -1.25
C ALA A 39 -8.86 10.28 0.18
N ARG A 40 -9.04 11.37 0.93
CA ARG A 40 -8.66 11.42 2.34
C ARG A 40 -9.48 10.46 3.22
N GLU A 41 -10.62 10.00 2.73
CA GLU A 41 -11.50 9.05 3.41
C GLU A 41 -11.07 7.60 3.19
N ASP A 42 -10.12 7.36 2.27
CA ASP A 42 -9.58 6.05 1.97
C ASP A 42 -8.52 5.64 3.00
N CYS A 43 -8.34 4.33 3.16
CA CYS A 43 -7.20 3.76 3.85
C CYS A 43 -6.39 2.86 2.92
N LEU A 44 -5.11 2.74 3.21
CA LEU A 44 -4.13 2.03 2.38
C LEU A 44 -3.57 0.83 3.13
N VAL A 45 -3.12 -0.18 2.39
CA VAL A 45 -2.13 -1.12 2.92
C VAL A 45 -0.75 -0.63 2.47
N VAL A 46 0.17 -0.48 3.42
CA VAL A 46 1.55 -0.07 3.11
C VAL A 46 2.22 -1.19 2.33
N GLY A 47 2.57 -0.89 1.09
CA GLY A 47 3.17 -1.86 0.18
C GLY A 47 3.80 -1.17 -1.02
N PRO A 48 4.46 -1.96 -1.90
CA PRO A 48 4.99 -1.42 -3.15
C PRO A 48 3.86 -0.93 -4.05
N LEU A 49 4.14 0.12 -4.82
CA LEU A 49 3.25 0.53 -5.90
C LEU A 49 3.15 -0.57 -6.96
N VAL A 50 1.93 -0.79 -7.46
CA VAL A 50 1.66 -1.71 -8.57
C VAL A 50 1.22 -0.86 -9.76
N ASP A 51 2.10 -0.72 -10.77
CA ASP A 51 1.83 0.12 -11.95
C ASP A 51 1.39 1.55 -11.58
N GLY A 52 2.09 2.19 -10.64
CA GLY A 52 1.78 3.56 -10.17
C GLY A 52 0.55 3.67 -9.26
N GLN A 53 -0.09 2.55 -8.94
CA GLN A 53 -1.30 2.50 -8.11
C GLN A 53 -0.98 2.01 -6.69
N VAL A 54 -1.79 2.49 -5.75
CA VAL A 54 -1.80 2.04 -4.35
C VAL A 54 -2.98 1.12 -4.10
N THR A 55 -2.83 0.23 -3.13
CA THR A 55 -3.92 -0.64 -2.67
C THR A 55 -4.74 0.08 -1.61
N VAL A 56 -5.95 0.49 -1.98
CA VAL A 56 -6.96 1.03 -1.07
C VAL A 56 -7.79 -0.10 -0.47
N VAL A 57 -8.01 -0.04 0.83
CA VAL A 57 -8.79 -1.01 1.62
C VAL A 57 -9.83 -0.30 2.47
N ASP A 58 -10.73 -1.09 3.08
CA ASP A 58 -11.60 -0.56 4.13
C ASP A 58 -10.77 -0.14 5.35
N CYS A 59 -11.07 1.03 5.93
CA CYS A 59 -10.33 1.54 7.08
C CYS A 59 -10.46 0.68 8.35
N GLY A 60 -11.42 -0.24 8.41
CA GLY A 60 -11.54 -1.23 9.48
C GLY A 60 -10.73 -2.50 9.25
N ALA A 61 -10.02 -2.64 8.13
CA ALA A 61 -9.18 -3.79 7.85
C ALA A 61 -7.89 -3.78 8.69
N ASP A 62 -7.32 -4.97 8.91
CA ASP A 62 -6.00 -5.11 9.51
C ASP A 62 -4.95 -4.37 8.67
N ASP A 63 -4.02 -3.69 9.35
CA ASP A 63 -2.94 -2.88 8.77
C ASP A 63 -3.39 -1.71 7.88
N ALA A 64 -4.66 -1.32 7.95
CA ALA A 64 -5.19 -0.17 7.24
C ALA A 64 -4.59 1.13 7.79
N VAL A 65 -3.97 1.90 6.90
CA VAL A 65 -3.34 3.19 7.22
C VAL A 65 -4.19 4.33 6.65
N PRO A 66 -4.64 5.29 7.48
CA PRO A 66 -5.44 6.42 7.01
C PRO A 66 -4.64 7.35 6.12
N VAL A 67 -5.26 7.75 5.01
CA VAL A 67 -4.77 8.83 4.14
C VAL A 67 -5.04 10.16 4.83
N VAL A 68 -4.00 11.01 4.93
CA VAL A 68 -4.15 12.35 5.48
C VAL A 68 -4.23 13.43 4.41
N GLY A 69 -3.83 13.11 3.18
CA GLY A 69 -4.09 13.94 2.01
C GLY A 69 -3.20 13.65 0.81
N LEU A 70 -3.39 14.46 -0.23
CA LEU A 70 -2.52 14.55 -1.38
C LEU A 70 -1.77 15.88 -1.32
N ALA A 71 -0.47 15.84 -1.62
CA ALA A 71 0.39 17.00 -1.71
C ALA A 71 1.02 17.09 -3.10
N ALA A 72 1.61 18.25 -3.38
CA ALA A 72 2.35 18.49 -4.60
C ALA A 72 3.80 18.85 -4.25
N VAL A 73 4.74 18.30 -5.02
CA VAL A 73 6.15 18.64 -4.88
C VAL A 73 6.37 20.12 -5.21
N GLY A 74 7.14 20.82 -4.38
CA GLY A 74 7.39 22.26 -4.47
C GLY A 74 8.40 22.68 -5.56
N ASP A 75 8.63 23.99 -5.65
CA ASP A 75 9.39 24.64 -6.73
C ASP A 75 10.88 24.24 -6.84
N ASP A 76 11.45 23.66 -5.78
CA ASP A 76 12.86 23.24 -5.75
C ASP A 76 13.12 21.90 -6.47
N ALA A 77 12.08 21.26 -6.99
CA ALA A 77 12.19 19.96 -7.61
C ALA A 77 12.77 20.00 -9.02
N PRO A 78 13.74 19.11 -9.34
CA PRO A 78 14.30 19.04 -10.69
C PRO A 78 13.30 18.45 -11.69
N ASP A 79 13.36 18.89 -12.95
CA ASP A 79 12.53 18.34 -14.04
C ASP A 79 12.81 16.85 -14.29
N ILE A 80 14.03 16.38 -13.99
CA ILE A 80 14.45 14.99 -14.15
C ILE A 80 14.40 14.31 -12.79
N ALA A 81 13.80 13.11 -12.74
CA ALA A 81 13.69 12.32 -11.52
C ALA A 81 15.07 12.13 -10.87
N PRO A 82 15.26 12.56 -9.60
CA PRO A 82 16.50 12.35 -8.90
C PRO A 82 16.59 10.89 -8.42
N ALA A 83 17.73 10.50 -7.83
CA ALA A 83 17.85 9.19 -7.20
C ALA A 83 16.80 9.00 -6.09
N ALA A 84 16.32 7.76 -5.90
CA ALA A 84 15.23 7.42 -4.97
C ALA A 84 15.37 8.04 -3.56
N ALA A 85 16.58 8.10 -3.01
CA ALA A 85 16.82 8.71 -1.69
C ALA A 85 16.49 10.21 -1.64
N ILE A 86 16.76 10.94 -2.72
CA ILE A 86 16.45 12.37 -2.85
C ILE A 86 14.95 12.55 -3.12
N LEU A 87 14.37 11.68 -3.95
CA LEU A 87 12.95 11.67 -4.28
C LEU A 87 12.08 11.49 -3.01
N ASN A 88 12.49 10.60 -2.09
CA ASN A 88 11.83 10.47 -0.80
C ASN A 88 11.90 11.77 0.04
N GLY A 89 13.02 12.50 -0.01
CA GLY A 89 13.15 13.79 0.66
C GLY A 89 12.14 14.82 0.14
N PHE A 90 11.92 14.89 -1.18
CA PHE A 90 10.89 15.74 -1.78
C PHE A 90 9.48 15.32 -1.37
N ALA A 91 9.20 14.01 -1.35
CA ALA A 91 7.89 13.48 -0.94
C ALA A 91 7.57 13.83 0.53
N GLN A 92 8.53 13.60 1.44
CA GLN A 92 8.37 13.97 2.85
C GLN A 92 8.15 15.48 3.03
N SER A 93 8.96 16.29 2.34
CA SER A 93 8.81 17.75 2.40
C SER A 93 7.44 18.22 1.88
N ALA A 94 6.92 17.58 0.83
CA ALA A 94 5.60 17.90 0.29
C ALA A 94 4.47 17.52 1.26
N CYS A 95 4.62 16.40 1.98
CA CYS A 95 3.60 15.92 2.92
C CYS A 95 3.61 16.61 4.29
N GLN A 96 4.67 17.33 4.66
CA GLN A 96 4.79 17.96 5.97
C GLN A 96 3.57 18.83 6.36
N PRO A 97 3.03 19.70 5.48
CA PRO A 97 1.84 20.49 5.83
C PRO A 97 0.60 19.63 6.12
N SER A 98 0.45 18.49 5.41
CA SER A 98 -0.65 17.55 5.64
C SER A 98 -0.50 16.82 6.97
N PHE A 99 0.73 16.44 7.34
CA PHE A 99 1.02 15.86 8.65
C PHE A 99 0.77 16.85 9.79
N ASP A 100 1.21 18.09 9.64
CA ASP A 100 0.99 19.14 10.65
C ASP A 100 -0.51 19.42 10.82
N ALA A 101 -1.26 19.51 9.71
CA ALA A 101 -2.71 19.71 9.75
C ALA A 101 -3.44 18.52 10.40
N TYR A 102 -3.02 17.29 10.10
CA TYR A 102 -3.58 16.08 10.71
C TYR A 102 -3.32 16.04 12.22
N ALA A 103 -2.09 16.34 12.65
CA ALA A 103 -1.72 16.41 14.07
C ALA A 103 -2.62 17.39 14.85
N ILE A 104 -2.95 18.54 14.25
CA ILE A 104 -3.87 19.53 14.82
C ILE A 104 -5.31 19.01 14.85
N GLU A 105 -5.76 18.32 13.80
CA GLU A 105 -7.11 17.79 13.70
C GLU A 105 -7.40 16.72 14.75
N VAL A 106 -6.45 15.82 15.00
CA VAL A 106 -6.59 14.76 16.00
C VAL A 106 -6.20 15.21 17.42
N ASP A 107 -5.68 16.43 17.59
CA ASP A 107 -5.17 16.97 18.85
C ASP A 107 -4.07 16.07 19.49
N GLU A 108 -3.25 15.44 18.65
CA GLU A 108 -2.21 14.50 19.08
C GLU A 108 -0.90 14.73 18.30
N PRO A 109 0.27 14.66 18.99
CA PRO A 109 1.54 14.72 18.30
C PRO A 109 1.78 13.44 17.48
N LEU A 110 2.30 13.57 16.27
CA LEU A 110 2.66 12.43 15.42
C LEU A 110 4.02 11.80 15.77
N THR A 111 4.61 12.19 16.91
CA THR A 111 5.88 11.64 17.38
C THR A 111 5.76 10.14 17.61
N GLY A 112 6.60 9.35 16.93
CA GLY A 112 6.56 7.89 17.02
C GLY A 112 5.50 7.24 16.12
N LYS A 113 4.78 8.00 15.29
CA LYS A 113 3.97 7.46 14.21
C LYS A 113 4.82 7.27 12.95
N ASN A 114 4.37 6.37 12.08
CA ASN A 114 4.98 6.15 10.77
C ASN A 114 4.41 7.17 9.77
N LEU A 115 5.22 8.15 9.37
CA LEU A 115 4.85 9.14 8.36
C LEU A 115 5.18 8.58 6.97
N ILE A 116 4.14 8.27 6.20
CA ILE A 116 4.27 7.59 4.92
C ILE A 116 4.04 8.61 3.81
N SER A 117 5.01 8.72 2.91
CA SER A 117 4.96 9.59 1.72
C SER A 117 5.19 8.72 0.49
N VAL A 118 4.17 8.59 -0.36
CA VAL A 118 4.20 7.74 -1.56
C VAL A 118 4.18 8.60 -2.80
N ILE A 119 5.09 8.31 -3.73
CA ILE A 119 5.25 9.02 -4.98
C ILE A 119 5.64 7.99 -6.04
N ASP A 120 5.04 8.08 -7.22
CA ASP A 120 5.38 7.22 -8.35
C ASP A 120 6.48 7.87 -9.19
N GLU A 121 7.68 7.28 -9.13
CA GLU A 121 8.85 7.71 -9.90
C GLU A 121 8.57 7.74 -11.41
N ALA A 122 7.71 6.85 -11.93
CA ALA A 122 7.36 6.82 -13.35
C ALA A 122 6.55 8.04 -13.80
N THR A 123 5.88 8.71 -12.86
CA THR A 123 5.07 9.92 -13.11
C THR A 123 5.78 11.21 -12.74
N TRP A 124 7.06 11.14 -12.35
CA TRP A 124 7.82 12.32 -11.97
C TRP A 124 7.85 13.36 -13.09
N SER A 125 7.45 14.58 -12.74
CA SER A 125 7.43 15.73 -13.66
C SER A 125 8.09 16.97 -13.05
N GLY A 126 8.79 16.82 -11.93
CA GLY A 126 9.34 17.92 -11.15
C GLY A 126 8.28 18.59 -10.29
N VAL A 127 8.18 19.92 -10.41
CA VAL A 127 7.21 20.74 -9.66
C VAL A 127 5.78 20.29 -9.97
N GLY A 128 4.96 20.15 -8.92
CA GLY A 128 3.57 19.73 -9.06
C GLY A 128 3.36 18.22 -9.10
N THR A 129 4.42 17.40 -9.09
CA THR A 129 4.28 15.94 -8.97
C THR A 129 3.47 15.58 -7.73
N THR A 130 2.47 14.72 -7.88
CA THR A 130 1.56 14.36 -6.77
C THR A 130 2.22 13.38 -5.81
N VAL A 131 1.99 13.60 -4.52
CA VAL A 131 2.47 12.76 -3.42
C VAL A 131 1.28 12.39 -2.54
N LEU A 132 1.14 11.11 -2.22
CA LEU A 132 0.17 10.61 -1.26
C LEU A 132 0.78 10.62 0.14
N CYS A 133 0.05 11.18 1.09
CA CYS A 133 0.47 11.32 2.48
C CYS A 133 -0.44 10.47 3.37
N ALA A 134 0.15 9.60 4.19
CA ALA A 134 -0.58 8.72 5.10
C ALA A 134 0.16 8.60 6.45
N VAL A 135 -0.57 8.25 7.51
CA VAL A 135 0.00 8.15 8.87
C VAL A 135 -0.37 6.81 9.48
N GLY A 136 0.64 5.97 9.71
CA GLY A 136 0.49 4.64 10.30
C GLY A 136 0.90 4.57 11.77
N GLU A 137 0.49 3.49 12.43
CA GLU A 137 1.02 3.08 13.74
C GLU A 137 2.51 2.69 13.59
N PRO A 138 3.33 2.84 14.65
CA PRO A 138 4.67 2.25 14.66
C PRO A 138 4.59 0.73 14.61
N GLU A 139 5.46 0.10 13.81
CA GLU A 139 5.64 -1.36 13.76
C GLU A 139 6.41 -1.89 14.99
#